data_AF-A0A523FCJ3-F1
#
_entry.id   AF-A0A523FCJ3-F1
#
_cell.length_a   1.000
_cell.length_b   1.000
_cell.length_c   1.000
_cell.angle_alpha   90.00
_cell.angle_beta   90.00
_cell.angle_gamma   90.00
#
_symmetry.space_group_name_H-M   'P 1'
#
loop_
_entity.id
_entity.type
_entity.pdbx_description
1 polymer ?
#
loop_
_entity_poly.entity_id
_entity_poly.type
_entity_poly.pdbx_seq_one_letter_code
_entity_poly.pdbx_strand_id
1 'polypeptide(L)'
;MALHKNNWVRGILILVIVLTAAFLSGWSQMGGAATDDRLAELGLSPNWVDGQFRNINKRAEIDLNAAMQSWLGEEPPHSAPETTIPIVRRTAEDYAVPPKSGLRVTWLGHSSTLIEIDGYRILVDPVWGERASPFGWMGPKRFHDAPIALEDLPALDAIVISHDHYDHLDYDTIQHFVQQRVPFIVPLGVGTHLRYWGISDDRITELDWWDTHQLGGLTFTATPARHQSGRTLELSDTWQTLWAGWSIKSDAHSVYYSGDTSMFPGMADIGRRLGPFDVTLIDSGAYNQLWADNHLGPEQAVQAHELVGGKLMIPVHWGTFYLAPHAWTEPVERVIAAAQLKGVKIATPRPGESIEPGSGNLVNRWWPAVPWRTADEFPIVSSGLEGMDGVPVEHPRAQVD
;
A
#
# COMPACT_ATOMS: atom_id res chain seq x y z
N MET A 1 -39.64 30.68 -35.80
CA MET A 1 -38.62 31.17 -34.83
C MET A 1 -38.86 30.58 -33.44
N ALA A 2 -38.92 29.24 -33.31
CA ALA A 2 -39.33 28.57 -32.06
C ALA A 2 -38.57 27.24 -31.80
N LEU A 3 -37.35 27.09 -32.32
CA LEU A 3 -36.54 25.86 -32.17
C LEU A 3 -35.28 26.02 -31.30
N HIS A 4 -34.96 27.23 -30.83
CA HIS A 4 -33.75 27.46 -30.02
C HIS A 4 -33.93 27.43 -28.50
N LYS A 5 -35.17 27.38 -27.98
CA LYS A 5 -35.41 27.44 -26.52
C LYS A 5 -35.29 26.09 -25.78
N ASN A 6 -35.26 24.95 -26.48
CA ASN A 6 -35.20 23.62 -25.86
C ASN A 6 -33.80 23.01 -25.73
N ASN A 7 -32.79 23.55 -26.42
CA ASN A 7 -31.45 22.98 -26.40
C ASN A 7 -30.72 23.24 -25.08
N TRP A 8 -30.98 24.38 -24.42
CA TRP A 8 -30.32 24.71 -23.16
C TRP A 8 -30.91 23.94 -21.97
N VAL A 9 -32.24 23.73 -21.96
CA VAL A 9 -32.91 22.87 -20.95
C VAL A 9 -32.48 21.41 -21.08
N ARG A 10 -32.35 20.91 -22.32
CA ARG A 10 -31.77 19.57 -22.57
C ARG A 10 -30.31 19.49 -22.15
N GLY A 11 -29.52 20.54 -22.40
CA GLY A 11 -28.12 20.63 -21.97
C GLY A 11 -27.98 20.60 -20.45
N ILE A 12 -28.80 21.36 -19.71
CA ILE A 12 -28.82 21.35 -18.24
C ILE A 12 -29.27 19.98 -17.71
N LEU A 13 -30.31 19.39 -18.29
CA LEU A 13 -30.79 18.08 -17.85
C LEU A 13 -29.73 16.99 -18.06
N ILE A 14 -29.05 16.99 -19.21
CA ILE A 14 -27.94 16.08 -19.48
C ILE A 14 -26.80 16.34 -18.49
N LEU A 15 -26.45 17.59 -18.23
CA LEU A 15 -25.41 17.94 -17.26
C LEU A 15 -25.76 17.45 -15.84
N VAL A 16 -27.00 17.66 -15.38
CA VAL A 16 -27.47 17.16 -14.08
C VAL A 16 -27.43 15.64 -14.04
N ILE A 17 -27.89 14.94 -15.10
CA ILE A 17 -27.83 13.48 -15.15
C ILE A 17 -26.37 13.00 -15.10
N VAL A 18 -25.46 13.63 -15.84
CA VAL A 18 -24.03 13.28 -15.85
C VAL A 18 -23.38 13.54 -14.49
N LEU A 19 -23.64 14.69 -13.86
CA LEU A 19 -23.12 15.02 -12.53
C LEU A 19 -23.68 14.09 -11.44
N THR A 20 -24.98 13.78 -11.50
CA THR A 20 -25.60 12.82 -10.59
C THR A 20 -25.04 11.42 -10.79
N ALA A 21 -24.87 10.96 -12.04
CA ALA A 21 -24.27 9.66 -12.32
C ALA A 21 -22.82 9.58 -11.84
N ALA A 22 -22.02 10.65 -12.05
CA ALA A 22 -20.65 10.74 -11.57
C ALA A 22 -20.55 10.79 -10.04
N PHE A 23 -21.51 11.44 -9.37
CA PHE A 23 -21.61 11.46 -7.91
C PHE A 23 -22.00 10.08 -7.37
N LEU A 24 -23.03 9.46 -7.97
CA LEU A 24 -23.48 8.11 -7.58
C LEU A 24 -22.42 7.03 -7.84
N SER A 25 -21.64 7.14 -8.92
CA SER A 25 -20.56 6.18 -9.19
C SER A 25 -19.47 6.25 -8.12
N GLY A 26 -19.13 7.46 -7.65
CA GLY A 26 -18.16 7.59 -6.55
C GLY A 26 -18.72 7.21 -5.19
N TRP A 27 -20.04 7.29 -5.02
CA TRP A 27 -20.71 6.88 -3.78
C TRP A 27 -20.44 5.42 -3.42
N SER A 28 -20.57 4.50 -4.38
CA SER A 28 -20.30 3.08 -4.13
C SER A 28 -18.84 2.84 -3.77
N GLN A 29 -17.90 3.49 -4.46
CA GLN A 29 -16.46 3.31 -4.27
C GLN A 29 -15.95 3.89 -2.94
N MET A 30 -16.70 4.78 -2.29
CA MET A 30 -16.40 5.26 -0.92
C MET A 30 -16.64 4.18 0.16
N GLY A 31 -17.35 3.09 -0.14
CA GLY A 31 -17.61 2.04 0.83
C GLY A 31 -18.76 2.37 1.80
N GLY A 32 -18.98 1.48 2.77
CA GLY A 32 -20.03 1.62 3.77
C GLY A 32 -19.56 2.32 5.05
N ALA A 33 -20.47 3.02 5.72
CA ALA A 33 -20.29 3.51 7.08
C ALA A 33 -20.63 2.42 8.11
N ALA A 34 -19.91 2.38 9.23
CA ALA A 34 -20.20 1.46 10.32
C ALA A 34 -21.54 1.81 10.99
N THR A 35 -22.35 0.80 11.29
CA THR A 35 -23.56 0.95 12.11
C THR A 35 -23.19 1.14 13.58
N ASP A 36 -24.12 1.61 14.41
CA ASP A 36 -23.90 1.75 15.86
C ASP A 36 -23.46 0.42 16.52
N ASP A 37 -24.08 -0.70 16.13
CA ASP A 37 -23.69 -2.03 16.61
C ASP A 37 -22.25 -2.37 16.19
N ARG A 38 -21.86 -2.05 14.94
CA ARG A 38 -20.49 -2.28 14.47
C ARG A 38 -19.49 -1.39 15.19
N LEU A 39 -19.82 -0.12 15.44
CA LEU A 39 -18.97 0.78 16.24
C LEU A 39 -18.83 0.29 17.68
N ALA A 40 -19.87 -0.30 18.26
CA ALA A 40 -19.80 -0.92 19.58
C ALA A 40 -18.87 -2.14 19.61
N GLU A 41 -18.88 -2.98 18.57
CA GLU A 41 -17.94 -4.09 18.41
C GLU A 41 -16.49 -3.60 18.25
N LEU A 42 -16.26 -2.61 17.39
CA LEU A 42 -14.94 -1.98 17.22
C LEU A 42 -14.44 -1.36 18.53
N GLY A 43 -15.35 -0.80 19.32
CA GLY A 43 -15.08 -0.24 20.65
C GLY A 43 -14.58 -1.23 21.70
N LEU A 44 -14.59 -2.54 21.41
CA LEU A 44 -13.97 -3.56 22.26
C LEU A 44 -12.45 -3.65 22.05
N SER A 45 -11.93 -3.11 20.96
CA SER A 45 -10.48 -3.07 20.69
C SER A 45 -9.77 -2.19 21.73
N PRO A 46 -8.62 -2.63 22.28
CA PRO A 46 -7.78 -1.77 23.12
C PRO A 46 -7.16 -0.59 22.35
N ASN A 47 -7.15 -0.65 21.01
CA ASN A 47 -6.62 0.40 20.14
C ASN A 47 -7.70 1.40 19.71
N TRP A 48 -8.96 1.17 20.09
CA TRP A 48 -10.07 2.10 19.92
C TRP A 48 -10.22 2.99 21.16
N VAL A 49 -9.95 4.29 21.00
CA VAL A 49 -9.95 5.25 22.11
C VAL A 49 -10.70 6.52 21.72
N ASP A 50 -11.67 6.90 22.56
CA ASP A 50 -12.55 8.06 22.38
C ASP A 50 -13.31 8.03 21.03
N GLY A 51 -13.79 6.86 20.60
CA GLY A 51 -14.63 6.73 19.40
C GLY A 51 -13.86 6.55 18.08
N GLN A 52 -12.56 6.24 18.14
CA GLN A 52 -11.72 6.08 16.94
C GLN A 52 -10.47 5.24 17.22
N PHE A 53 -9.87 4.65 16.20
CA PHE A 53 -8.54 4.02 16.31
C PHE A 53 -7.43 5.06 16.53
N ARG A 54 -6.38 4.68 17.27
CA ARG A 54 -5.23 5.55 17.54
C ARG A 54 -3.89 4.87 17.30
N ASN A 55 -2.94 5.66 16.82
CA ASN A 55 -1.54 5.29 16.74
C ASN A 55 -0.94 5.09 18.14
N ILE A 56 -0.13 4.04 18.33
CA ILE A 56 0.63 3.80 19.58
C ILE A 56 1.55 4.99 19.87
N ASN A 57 2.28 5.45 18.85
CA ASN A 57 3.13 6.62 18.92
C ASN A 57 2.37 7.83 18.35
N LYS A 58 2.24 8.88 19.15
CA LYS A 58 1.57 10.12 18.75
C LYS A 58 2.21 10.68 17.47
N ARG A 59 1.41 10.99 16.45
CA ARG A 59 1.88 11.65 15.23
C ARG A 59 2.04 13.16 15.46
N ALA A 60 2.96 13.78 14.72
CA ALA A 60 3.00 15.20 14.53
C ALA A 60 1.73 15.67 13.82
N GLU A 61 1.30 16.89 14.13
CA GLU A 61 0.19 17.52 13.43
C GLU A 61 0.63 17.87 12.00
N ILE A 62 -0.22 17.53 11.02
CA ILE A 62 0.00 17.88 9.62
C ILE A 62 -0.46 19.33 9.43
N ASP A 63 0.43 20.20 8.98
CA ASP A 63 0.04 21.53 8.50
C ASP A 63 -0.70 21.36 7.16
N LEU A 64 -2.02 21.33 7.22
CA LEU A 64 -2.89 21.13 6.06
C LEU A 64 -2.69 22.22 4.98
N ASN A 65 -2.37 23.46 5.38
CA ASN A 65 -2.14 24.52 4.41
C ASN A 65 -0.81 24.28 3.67
N ALA A 66 0.26 23.96 4.40
CA ALA A 66 1.55 23.64 3.79
C ALA A 66 1.45 22.39 2.89
N ALA A 67 0.75 21.35 3.36
CA ALA A 67 0.50 20.14 2.58
C ALA A 67 -0.24 20.48 1.29
N MET A 68 -1.35 21.23 1.36
CA MET A 68 -2.10 21.66 0.18
C MET A 68 -1.25 22.51 -0.77
N GLN A 69 -0.43 23.43 -0.27
CA GLN A 69 0.48 24.22 -1.11
C GLN A 69 1.54 23.37 -1.80
N SER A 70 2.03 22.30 -1.16
CA SER A 70 2.96 21.37 -1.81
C SER A 70 2.34 20.63 -3.01
N TRP A 71 1.02 20.44 -3.00
CA TRP A 71 0.26 19.81 -4.09
C TRP A 71 -0.16 20.79 -5.18
N LEU A 72 -0.49 22.04 -4.81
CA LEU A 72 -0.92 23.09 -5.75
C LEU A 72 0.25 23.87 -6.35
N GLY A 73 1.46 23.68 -5.83
CA GLY A 73 2.68 24.30 -6.30
C GLY A 73 3.13 23.79 -7.67
N GLU A 74 4.35 24.17 -8.06
CA GLU A 74 4.97 23.66 -9.29
C GLU A 74 5.20 22.14 -9.15
N GLU A 75 4.70 21.38 -10.12
CA GLU A 75 4.88 19.94 -10.14
C GLU A 75 6.38 19.61 -10.27
N PRO A 76 6.93 18.74 -9.40
CA PRO A 76 8.34 18.39 -9.46
C PRO A 76 8.72 17.82 -10.82
N PRO A 77 9.91 18.13 -11.35
CA PRO A 77 10.42 17.50 -12.56
C PRO A 77 10.39 15.97 -12.44
N HIS A 78 9.97 15.29 -13.51
CA HIS A 78 9.89 13.83 -13.57
C HIS A 78 8.99 13.21 -12.48
N SER A 79 7.92 13.89 -12.07
CA SER A 79 6.82 13.37 -11.22
C SER A 79 6.08 12.17 -11.83
N ALA A 80 6.13 12.04 -13.15
CA ALA A 80 5.53 10.96 -13.94
C ALA A 80 6.50 10.50 -15.04
N PRO A 81 6.37 9.25 -15.54
CA PRO A 81 7.23 8.76 -16.59
C PRO A 81 6.96 9.45 -17.94
N GLU A 82 8.04 9.84 -18.61
CA GLU A 82 8.01 10.40 -19.97
C GLU A 82 7.95 9.31 -21.05
N THR A 83 8.27 8.07 -20.67
CA THR A 83 8.31 6.90 -21.54
C THR A 83 7.52 5.74 -20.94
N THR A 84 7.10 4.81 -21.78
CA THR A 84 6.36 3.63 -21.31
C THR A 84 7.22 2.80 -20.34
N ILE A 85 6.67 2.53 -19.16
CA ILE A 85 7.29 1.63 -18.18
C ILE A 85 7.31 0.21 -18.75
N PRO A 86 8.47 -0.49 -18.73
CA PRO A 86 8.54 -1.89 -19.16
C PRO A 86 7.82 -2.80 -18.17
N ILE A 87 6.76 -3.46 -18.64
CA ILE A 87 5.96 -4.41 -17.87
C ILE A 87 6.26 -5.84 -18.34
N VAL A 88 6.41 -6.77 -17.40
CA VAL A 88 6.40 -8.21 -17.66
C VAL A 88 4.96 -8.70 -17.59
N ARG A 89 4.30 -8.86 -18.73
CA ARG A 89 2.92 -9.36 -18.78
C ARG A 89 2.86 -10.81 -18.28
N ARG A 90 1.82 -11.13 -17.51
CA ARG A 90 1.62 -12.45 -16.90
C ARG A 90 0.25 -13.03 -17.22
N THR A 91 0.17 -14.35 -17.14
CA THR A 91 -1.07 -15.13 -17.20
C THR A 91 -1.09 -16.17 -16.09
N ALA A 92 -2.22 -16.86 -15.91
CA ALA A 92 -2.33 -17.98 -14.96
C ALA A 92 -1.27 -19.08 -15.21
N GLU A 93 -0.81 -19.25 -16.45
CA GLU A 93 0.17 -20.28 -16.84
C GLU A 93 1.55 -20.02 -16.23
N ASP A 94 1.95 -18.76 -16.05
CA ASP A 94 3.20 -18.39 -15.36
C ASP A 94 3.26 -18.93 -13.91
N TYR A 95 2.08 -19.21 -13.33
CA TYR A 95 1.92 -19.71 -11.97
C TYR A 95 1.59 -21.21 -11.91
N ALA A 96 1.49 -21.90 -13.05
CA ALA A 96 1.17 -23.33 -13.09
C ALA A 96 2.27 -24.20 -12.46
N VAL A 97 3.52 -23.74 -12.52
CA VAL A 97 4.65 -24.40 -11.86
C VAL A 97 4.98 -23.65 -10.57
N PRO A 98 4.93 -24.32 -9.40
CA PRO A 98 5.34 -23.73 -8.12
C PRO A 98 6.83 -23.34 -8.12
N PRO A 99 7.22 -22.32 -7.33
CA PRO A 99 8.61 -21.96 -7.19
C PRO A 99 9.43 -23.08 -6.57
N LYS A 100 10.65 -23.29 -7.07
CA LYS A 100 11.52 -24.39 -6.60
C LYS A 100 11.95 -24.19 -5.15
N SER A 101 12.11 -22.93 -4.74
CA SER A 101 12.42 -22.57 -3.36
C SER A 101 11.25 -22.78 -2.41
N GLY A 102 10.01 -22.83 -2.91
CA GLY A 102 8.79 -22.74 -2.10
C GLY A 102 8.32 -21.31 -1.86
N LEU A 103 9.11 -20.28 -2.24
CA LEU A 103 8.76 -18.87 -2.06
C LEU A 103 9.00 -18.05 -3.33
N ARG A 104 7.96 -17.43 -3.88
CA ARG A 104 8.04 -16.49 -5.01
C ARG A 104 7.18 -15.27 -4.73
N VAL A 105 7.72 -14.10 -5.04
CA VAL A 105 7.03 -12.83 -4.95
C VAL A 105 6.96 -12.22 -6.34
N THR A 106 5.75 -11.97 -6.86
CA THR A 106 5.54 -11.21 -8.08
C THR A 106 5.00 -9.83 -7.75
N TRP A 107 5.77 -8.79 -8.04
CA TRP A 107 5.35 -7.41 -7.82
C TRP A 107 4.41 -6.96 -8.95
N LEU A 108 3.18 -6.56 -8.64
CA LEU A 108 2.16 -6.19 -9.62
C LEU A 108 2.04 -4.66 -9.80
N GLY A 109 2.89 -3.89 -9.13
CA GLY A 109 2.89 -2.43 -9.11
C GLY A 109 2.35 -1.89 -7.79
N HIS A 110 2.81 -0.70 -7.41
CA HIS A 110 2.49 -0.05 -6.15
C HIS A 110 2.76 -0.97 -4.96
N SER A 111 1.76 -1.26 -4.13
CA SER A 111 1.82 -2.25 -3.06
C SER A 111 1.21 -3.61 -3.45
N SER A 112 0.57 -3.71 -4.63
CA SER A 112 -0.04 -4.95 -5.09
C SER A 112 1.01 -6.02 -5.38
N THR A 113 0.91 -7.14 -4.67
CA THR A 113 1.89 -8.22 -4.75
C THR A 113 1.21 -9.58 -4.67
N LEU A 114 1.60 -10.50 -5.56
CA LEU A 114 1.21 -11.91 -5.47
C LEU A 114 2.35 -12.70 -4.82
N ILE A 115 2.07 -13.34 -3.69
CA ILE A 115 3.01 -14.14 -2.92
C ILE A 115 2.62 -15.61 -3.07
N GLU A 116 3.55 -16.42 -3.55
CA GLU A 116 3.50 -17.88 -3.44
C GLU A 116 4.40 -18.31 -2.30
N ILE A 117 3.81 -18.97 -1.30
CA ILE A 117 4.50 -19.41 -0.08
C ILE A 117 4.04 -20.81 0.28
N ASP A 118 4.94 -21.78 0.12
CA ASP A 118 4.76 -23.20 0.45
C ASP A 118 3.46 -23.82 -0.06
N GLY A 119 3.14 -23.50 -1.32
CA GLY A 119 1.97 -24.02 -2.02
C GLY A 119 0.71 -23.16 -1.91
N TYR A 120 0.74 -22.09 -1.12
CA TYR A 120 -0.35 -21.12 -1.01
C TYR A 120 -0.11 -19.89 -1.88
N ARG A 121 -1.18 -19.26 -2.37
CA ARG A 121 -1.15 -17.98 -3.11
C ARG A 121 -1.93 -16.90 -2.36
N ILE A 122 -1.22 -15.82 -2.03
CA ILE A 122 -1.79 -14.67 -1.32
C ILE A 122 -1.66 -13.44 -2.19
N LEU A 123 -2.76 -12.75 -2.40
CA LEU A 123 -2.76 -11.45 -3.07
C LEU A 123 -2.85 -10.34 -2.02
N VAL A 124 -1.88 -9.43 -2.02
CA VAL A 124 -1.75 -8.34 -1.06
C VAL A 124 -2.12 -7.02 -1.72
N ASP A 125 -2.93 -6.20 -1.04
CA ASP A 125 -3.38 -4.85 -1.43
C ASP A 125 -3.64 -4.68 -2.93
N PRO A 126 -4.62 -5.43 -3.47
CA PRO A 126 -4.81 -5.52 -4.91
C PRO A 126 -5.51 -4.28 -5.49
N VAL A 127 -4.83 -3.59 -6.43
CA VAL A 127 -5.32 -2.40 -7.12
C VAL A 127 -5.17 -2.52 -8.65
N TRP A 128 -6.28 -2.82 -9.31
CA TRP A 128 -6.39 -2.86 -10.77
C TRP A 128 -7.00 -1.58 -11.35
N GLY A 129 -7.78 -0.83 -10.56
CA GLY A 129 -8.39 0.43 -10.97
C GLY A 129 -7.40 1.38 -11.67
N GLU A 130 -7.90 2.12 -12.67
CA GLU A 130 -7.09 3.11 -13.41
C GLU A 130 -6.63 4.25 -12.49
N ARG A 131 -7.41 4.55 -11.45
CA ARG A 131 -7.15 5.62 -10.48
C ARG A 131 -7.32 5.16 -9.04
N ALA A 132 -6.42 5.61 -8.18
CA ALA A 132 -6.57 5.50 -6.74
C ALA A 132 -7.47 6.65 -6.23
N SER A 133 -8.77 6.54 -6.46
CA SER A 133 -9.72 7.63 -6.21
C SER A 133 -11.16 7.09 -6.14
N PRO A 134 -12.08 7.75 -5.41
CA PRO A 134 -13.51 7.46 -5.54
C PRO A 134 -14.08 7.84 -6.91
N PHE A 135 -13.35 8.56 -7.75
CA PHE A 135 -13.86 9.04 -9.03
C PHE A 135 -13.00 8.52 -10.19
N GLY A 136 -13.63 7.94 -11.21
CA GLY A 136 -12.92 7.50 -12.41
C GLY A 136 -12.28 8.64 -13.24
N TRP A 137 -12.62 9.90 -12.97
CA TRP A 137 -12.16 11.07 -13.73
C TRP A 137 -11.23 12.01 -12.94
N MET A 138 -11.09 11.83 -11.63
CA MET A 138 -10.25 12.66 -10.76
C MET A 138 -9.34 11.78 -9.90
N GLY A 139 -8.19 12.32 -9.49
CA GLY A 139 -7.27 11.66 -8.55
C GLY A 139 -6.13 10.92 -9.25
N PRO A 140 -5.20 10.35 -8.48
CA PRO A 140 -3.97 9.73 -8.98
C PRO A 140 -4.27 8.65 -10.02
N LYS A 141 -3.74 8.80 -11.23
CA LYS A 141 -3.84 7.79 -12.31
C LYS A 141 -2.59 6.93 -12.33
N ARG A 142 -2.76 5.62 -12.54
CA ARG A 142 -1.63 4.69 -12.68
C ARG A 142 -0.80 5.00 -13.92
N PHE A 143 0.53 4.86 -13.79
CA PHE A 143 1.49 5.09 -14.86
C PHE A 143 1.58 3.97 -15.89
N HIS A 144 1.19 2.75 -15.50
CA HIS A 144 1.29 1.54 -16.30
C HIS A 144 0.12 0.62 -15.97
N ASP A 145 -0.35 -0.19 -16.92
CA ASP A 145 -1.42 -1.18 -16.66
C ASP A 145 -1.02 -2.20 -15.58
N ALA A 146 -2.01 -2.88 -14.99
CA ALA A 146 -1.75 -4.07 -14.18
C ALA A 146 -1.05 -5.14 -15.04
N PRO A 147 0.01 -5.82 -14.55
CA PRO A 147 0.76 -6.78 -15.36
C PRO A 147 -0.01 -8.05 -15.74
N ILE A 148 -1.13 -8.33 -15.08
CA ILE A 148 -2.01 -9.49 -15.29
C ILE A 148 -3.46 -9.02 -15.26
N ALA A 149 -4.33 -9.58 -16.10
CA ALA A 149 -5.77 -9.35 -16.00
C ALA A 149 -6.33 -10.03 -14.74
N LEU A 150 -7.41 -9.49 -14.15
CA LEU A 150 -8.00 -10.10 -12.96
C LEU A 150 -8.50 -11.53 -13.25
N GLU A 151 -9.05 -11.75 -14.44
CA GLU A 151 -9.54 -13.05 -14.91
C GLU A 151 -8.42 -14.07 -15.12
N ASP A 152 -7.19 -13.59 -15.33
CA ASP A 152 -6.00 -14.42 -15.53
C ASP A 152 -5.23 -14.66 -14.22
N LEU A 153 -5.69 -14.13 -13.09
CA LEU A 153 -5.08 -14.43 -11.80
C LEU A 153 -5.16 -15.94 -11.52
N PRO A 154 -4.08 -16.54 -10.97
CA PRO A 154 -4.18 -17.92 -10.51
C PRO A 154 -5.16 -18.03 -9.34
N ALA A 155 -5.63 -19.24 -9.06
CA ALA A 155 -6.44 -19.48 -7.86
C ALA A 155 -5.69 -18.99 -6.61
N LEU A 156 -6.39 -18.19 -5.81
CA LEU A 156 -5.90 -17.54 -4.60
C LEU A 156 -6.44 -18.25 -3.36
N ASP A 157 -5.60 -18.38 -2.34
CA ASP A 157 -5.96 -18.92 -1.04
C ASP A 157 -6.41 -17.83 -0.06
N ALA A 158 -5.90 -16.61 -0.21
CA ALA A 158 -6.31 -15.45 0.58
C ALA A 158 -6.04 -14.12 -0.14
N ILE A 159 -6.82 -13.11 0.21
CA ILE A 159 -6.53 -11.70 -0.06
C ILE A 159 -6.24 -11.00 1.26
N VAL A 160 -5.16 -10.24 1.31
CA VAL A 160 -4.75 -9.47 2.49
C VAL A 160 -4.82 -7.99 2.16
N ILE A 161 -5.46 -7.21 3.04
CA ILE A 161 -5.55 -5.75 2.93
C ILE A 161 -4.82 -5.11 4.11
N SER A 162 -4.02 -4.08 3.91
CA SER A 162 -3.35 -3.35 5.00
C SER A 162 -4.20 -2.25 5.63
N HIS A 163 -4.97 -1.50 4.84
CA HIS A 163 -5.82 -0.40 5.30
C HIS A 163 -6.81 0.03 4.19
N ASP A 164 -7.63 1.05 4.44
CA ASP A 164 -8.79 1.40 3.62
C ASP A 164 -8.56 2.50 2.55
N HIS A 165 -7.35 3.00 2.35
CA HIS A 165 -7.09 4.00 1.32
C HIS A 165 -7.26 3.44 -0.10
N TYR A 166 -7.55 4.33 -1.06
CA TYR A 166 -7.93 3.96 -2.44
C TYR A 166 -6.85 3.23 -3.24
N ASP A 167 -5.59 3.44 -2.90
CA ASP A 167 -4.42 2.79 -3.50
C ASP A 167 -4.04 1.47 -2.82
N HIS A 168 -4.81 1.02 -1.82
CA HIS A 168 -4.65 -0.26 -1.13
C HIS A 168 -5.93 -1.11 -1.12
N LEU A 169 -7.10 -0.46 -1.19
CA LEU A 169 -8.41 -1.07 -1.21
C LEU A 169 -9.26 -0.50 -2.35
N ASP A 170 -9.16 -1.13 -3.51
CA ASP A 170 -9.79 -0.69 -4.76
C ASP A 170 -11.14 -1.38 -5.01
N TYR A 171 -12.21 -0.60 -5.10
CA TYR A 171 -13.58 -1.10 -5.30
C TYR A 171 -13.72 -1.98 -6.54
N ASP A 172 -13.20 -1.55 -7.69
CA ASP A 172 -13.35 -2.28 -8.95
C ASP A 172 -12.68 -3.65 -8.87
N THR A 173 -11.51 -3.70 -8.22
CA THR A 173 -10.82 -4.96 -7.91
C THR A 173 -11.63 -5.84 -6.97
N ILE A 174 -12.19 -5.29 -5.88
CA ILE A 174 -12.99 -6.08 -4.93
C ILE A 174 -14.26 -6.64 -5.59
N GLN A 175 -14.90 -5.89 -6.49
CA GLN A 175 -16.09 -6.37 -7.21
C GLN A 175 -15.83 -7.66 -7.99
N HIS A 176 -14.62 -7.85 -8.53
CA HIS A 176 -14.22 -9.09 -9.21
C HIS A 176 -14.26 -10.33 -8.28
N PHE A 177 -14.02 -10.13 -6.97
CA PHE A 177 -13.98 -11.21 -5.98
C PHE A 177 -15.31 -11.43 -5.25
N VAL A 178 -16.35 -10.63 -5.49
CA VAL A 178 -17.66 -10.77 -4.82
C VAL A 178 -18.25 -12.17 -5.04
N GLN A 179 -18.21 -12.68 -6.27
CA GLN A 179 -18.76 -14.00 -6.62
C GLN A 179 -17.74 -15.15 -6.42
N GLN A 180 -16.53 -14.85 -5.97
CA GLN A 180 -15.48 -15.84 -5.72
C GLN A 180 -15.48 -16.28 -4.26
N ARG A 181 -14.80 -17.38 -3.94
CA ARG A 181 -14.74 -17.94 -2.57
C ARG A 181 -13.48 -17.60 -1.80
N VAL A 182 -12.63 -16.74 -2.33
CA VAL A 182 -11.38 -16.35 -1.67
C VAL A 182 -11.69 -15.57 -0.38
N PRO A 183 -11.09 -15.96 0.77
CA PRO A 183 -11.22 -15.23 2.02
C PRO A 183 -10.38 -13.95 2.02
N PHE A 184 -10.85 -12.96 2.77
CA PHE A 184 -10.22 -11.68 3.02
C PHE A 184 -9.74 -11.62 4.47
N ILE A 185 -8.47 -11.27 4.67
CA ILE A 185 -7.87 -11.04 5.98
C ILE A 185 -7.48 -9.57 6.04
N VAL A 186 -8.12 -8.83 6.94
CA VAL A 186 -8.07 -7.36 6.96
C VAL A 186 -7.98 -6.84 8.41
N PRO A 187 -7.58 -5.59 8.64
CA PRO A 187 -7.64 -4.98 9.96
C PRO A 187 -9.10 -4.70 10.37
N LEU A 188 -9.33 -4.54 11.67
CA LEU A 188 -10.65 -4.14 12.19
C LEU A 188 -11.22 -2.91 11.48
N GLY A 189 -12.51 -2.95 11.16
CA GLY A 189 -13.26 -1.86 10.55
C GLY A 189 -13.28 -1.93 9.02
N VAL A 190 -12.19 -2.40 8.38
CA VAL A 190 -12.11 -2.54 6.91
C VAL A 190 -13.19 -3.49 6.36
N GLY A 191 -13.57 -4.50 7.14
CA GLY A 191 -14.65 -5.43 6.77
C GLY A 191 -15.99 -4.73 6.54
N THR A 192 -16.21 -3.54 7.10
CA THR A 192 -17.42 -2.72 6.85
C THR A 192 -17.57 -2.38 5.36
N HIS A 193 -16.49 -1.96 4.70
CA HIS A 193 -16.52 -1.66 3.27
C HIS A 193 -16.71 -2.92 2.43
N LEU A 194 -16.01 -4.01 2.78
CA LEU A 194 -16.15 -5.29 2.07
C LEU A 194 -17.58 -5.83 2.13
N ARG A 195 -18.21 -5.80 3.31
CA ARG A 195 -19.62 -6.21 3.47
C ARG A 195 -20.55 -5.33 2.65
N TYR A 196 -20.34 -4.01 2.69
CA TYR A 196 -21.12 -3.07 1.90
C TYR A 196 -21.02 -3.35 0.38
N TRP A 197 -19.84 -3.77 -0.08
CA TRP A 197 -19.60 -4.15 -1.48
C TRP A 197 -20.05 -5.57 -1.85
N GLY A 198 -20.61 -6.32 -0.90
CA GLY A 198 -21.22 -7.63 -1.14
C GLY A 198 -20.32 -8.83 -0.88
N ILE A 199 -19.14 -8.64 -0.28
CA ILE A 199 -18.33 -9.76 0.24
C ILE A 199 -19.09 -10.38 1.43
N SER A 200 -19.29 -11.69 1.40
CA SER A 200 -20.02 -12.39 2.47
C SER A 200 -19.21 -12.44 3.75
N ASP A 201 -19.89 -12.29 4.90
CA ASP A 201 -19.26 -12.17 6.22
C ASP A 201 -18.39 -13.38 6.59
N ASP A 202 -18.79 -14.59 6.17
CA ASP A 202 -18.04 -15.84 6.39
C ASP A 202 -16.67 -15.88 5.71
N ARG A 203 -16.41 -14.94 4.79
CA ARG A 203 -15.13 -14.80 4.08
C ARG A 203 -14.27 -13.68 4.65
N ILE A 204 -14.74 -12.91 5.63
CA ILE A 204 -14.01 -11.75 6.15
C ILE A 204 -13.49 -12.09 7.53
N THR A 205 -12.17 -12.06 7.69
CA THR A 205 -11.51 -12.11 8.99
C THR A 205 -10.94 -10.73 9.28
N GLU A 206 -11.46 -10.08 10.32
CA GLU A 206 -10.96 -8.80 10.82
C GLU A 206 -10.07 -9.02 12.05
N LEU A 207 -8.88 -8.43 12.05
CA LEU A 207 -7.86 -8.61 13.10
C LEU A 207 -7.44 -7.27 13.70
N ASP A 208 -7.25 -7.24 15.02
CA ASP A 208 -6.55 -6.15 15.69
C ASP A 208 -5.03 -6.38 15.64
N TRP A 209 -4.24 -5.38 16.02
CA TRP A 209 -2.80 -5.56 16.16
C TRP A 209 -2.45 -6.68 17.13
N TRP A 210 -1.52 -7.52 16.68
CA TRP A 210 -1.04 -8.75 17.31
C TRP A 210 -2.00 -9.93 17.30
N ASP A 211 -3.22 -9.76 16.78
CA ASP A 211 -4.09 -10.90 16.54
C ASP A 211 -3.53 -11.77 15.42
N THR A 212 -3.83 -13.07 15.52
CA THR A 212 -3.37 -14.08 14.58
C THR A 212 -4.53 -14.85 13.97
N HIS A 213 -4.44 -15.18 12.69
CA HIS A 213 -5.37 -16.06 12.01
C HIS A 213 -4.64 -17.21 11.31
N GLN A 214 -5.16 -18.42 11.43
CA GLN A 214 -4.63 -19.59 10.73
C GLN A 214 -5.52 -19.95 9.54
N LEU A 215 -4.89 -20.14 8.38
CA LEU A 215 -5.54 -20.61 7.16
C LEU A 215 -4.67 -21.68 6.53
N GLY A 216 -5.12 -22.94 6.59
CA GLY A 216 -4.29 -24.08 6.19
C GLY A 216 -2.98 -24.13 6.98
N GLY A 217 -1.85 -24.21 6.28
CA GLY A 217 -0.50 -24.17 6.83
C GLY A 217 0.07 -22.75 6.99
N LEU A 218 -0.76 -21.71 6.88
CA LEU A 218 -0.35 -20.32 7.03
C LEU A 218 -0.84 -19.71 8.34
N THR A 219 0.01 -18.90 8.96
CA THR A 219 -0.33 -17.99 10.05
C THR A 219 -0.14 -16.56 9.60
N PHE A 220 -1.22 -15.79 9.69
CA PHE A 220 -1.26 -14.35 9.47
C PHE A 220 -1.23 -13.66 10.84
N THR A 221 -0.43 -12.61 10.99
CA THR A 221 -0.44 -11.75 12.18
C THR A 221 -0.49 -10.30 11.73
N ALA A 222 -1.53 -9.58 12.16
CA ALA A 222 -1.61 -8.15 11.94
C ALA A 222 -0.60 -7.46 12.86
N THR A 223 0.34 -6.70 12.30
CA THR A 223 1.35 -5.98 13.08
C THR A 223 0.95 -4.52 13.21
N PRO A 224 1.32 -3.84 14.32
CA PRO A 224 1.19 -2.40 14.40
C PRO A 224 1.83 -1.70 13.20
N ALA A 225 1.23 -0.57 12.83
CA ALA A 225 1.75 0.37 11.85
C ALA A 225 1.42 1.79 12.33
N ARG A 226 2.18 2.78 11.86
CA ARG A 226 1.96 4.19 12.18
C ARG A 226 1.45 4.94 10.95
N HIS A 227 0.13 4.99 10.81
CA HIS A 227 -0.57 5.51 9.63
C HIS A 227 -1.97 6.07 10.00
N GLN A 228 -2.86 6.21 9.02
CA GLN A 228 -4.24 6.65 9.21
C GLN A 228 -5.22 5.93 8.29
N SER A 229 -6.50 6.20 8.46
CA SER A 229 -7.58 5.63 7.68
C SER A 229 -8.69 6.65 7.41
N GLY A 230 -9.55 6.29 6.47
CA GLY A 230 -10.70 7.06 6.05
C GLY A 230 -10.67 7.32 4.55
N ARG A 231 -11.84 7.22 3.93
CA ARG A 231 -11.99 7.35 2.48
C ARG A 231 -13.22 8.16 2.07
N THR A 232 -14.14 8.50 2.98
CA THR A 232 -15.30 9.32 2.62
C THR A 232 -14.96 10.79 2.38
N LEU A 233 -15.67 11.43 1.46
CA LEU A 233 -15.51 12.86 1.15
C LEU A 233 -15.92 13.78 2.30
N GLU A 234 -16.85 13.31 3.14
CA GLU A 234 -17.32 14.04 4.33
C GLU A 234 -16.39 13.83 5.54
N LEU A 235 -15.33 13.03 5.39
CA LEU A 235 -14.36 12.67 6.42
C LEU A 235 -14.99 12.02 7.67
N SER A 236 -16.21 11.49 7.54
CA SER A 236 -16.96 10.93 8.66
C SER A 236 -16.39 9.60 9.16
N ASP A 237 -15.73 8.85 8.28
CA ASP A 237 -15.07 7.57 8.56
C ASP A 237 -13.59 7.71 8.96
N THR A 238 -13.06 8.94 9.07
CA THR A 238 -11.67 9.14 9.48
C THR A 238 -11.42 8.40 10.80
N TRP A 239 -10.38 7.57 10.85
CA TRP A 239 -10.00 6.77 12.02
C TRP A 239 -10.99 5.68 12.43
N GLN A 240 -12.01 5.37 11.63
CA GLN A 240 -12.99 4.32 11.95
C GLN A 240 -12.56 2.91 11.52
N THR A 241 -11.51 2.80 10.71
CA THR A 241 -10.86 1.51 10.39
C THR A 241 -9.43 1.50 10.90
N LEU A 242 -8.92 0.32 11.24
CA LEU A 242 -7.54 0.11 11.64
C LEU A 242 -6.66 -0.05 10.38
N TRP A 243 -5.37 0.20 10.53
CA TRP A 243 -4.33 -0.03 9.53
C TRP A 243 -3.29 -0.99 10.11
N ALA A 244 -2.71 -1.87 9.30
CA ALA A 244 -1.75 -2.85 9.78
C ALA A 244 -0.68 -3.22 8.74
N GLY A 245 0.48 -3.62 9.25
CA GLY A 245 1.37 -4.51 8.50
C GLY A 245 0.97 -5.97 8.71
N TRP A 246 1.62 -6.89 7.99
CA TRP A 246 1.29 -8.31 7.98
C TRP A 246 2.53 -9.17 8.04
N SER A 247 2.62 -10.02 9.08
CA SER A 247 3.49 -11.19 9.06
C SER A 247 2.71 -12.37 8.51
N ILE A 248 3.25 -13.00 7.47
CA ILE A 248 2.68 -14.16 6.79
C ILE A 248 3.70 -15.28 6.89
N LYS A 249 3.36 -16.36 7.60
CA LYS A 249 4.29 -17.46 7.86
C LYS A 249 3.71 -18.81 7.53
N SER A 250 4.55 -19.67 6.99
CA SER A 250 4.36 -21.11 6.96
C SER A 250 5.38 -21.78 7.91
N ASP A 251 5.44 -23.11 7.88
CA ASP A 251 6.48 -23.87 8.59
C ASP A 251 7.90 -23.65 8.03
N ALA A 252 8.02 -23.24 6.75
CA ALA A 252 9.30 -23.17 6.05
C ALA A 252 9.74 -21.75 5.68
N HIS A 253 8.79 -20.84 5.45
CA HIS A 253 9.04 -19.51 4.94
C HIS A 253 8.23 -18.43 5.67
N SER A 254 8.70 -17.19 5.55
CA SER A 254 8.13 -16.04 6.23
C SER A 254 8.25 -14.78 5.39
N VAL A 255 7.14 -14.05 5.25
CA VAL A 255 7.07 -12.76 4.56
C VAL A 255 6.52 -11.72 5.51
N TYR A 256 7.12 -10.53 5.49
CA TYR A 256 6.56 -9.35 6.14
C TYR A 256 6.12 -8.34 5.08
N TYR A 257 4.92 -7.79 5.21
CA TYR A 257 4.47 -6.64 4.45
C TYR A 257 4.19 -5.49 5.42
N SER A 258 4.76 -4.31 5.18
CA SER A 258 4.63 -3.19 6.11
C SER A 258 3.23 -2.56 6.12
N GLY A 259 2.44 -2.74 5.06
CA GLY A 259 1.41 -1.76 4.73
C GLY A 259 2.04 -0.39 4.47
N ASP A 260 1.24 0.66 4.58
CA ASP A 260 1.77 1.99 4.75
C ASP A 260 2.02 2.28 6.22
N THR A 261 3.19 2.82 6.50
CA THR A 261 3.60 3.14 7.87
C THR A 261 4.74 4.14 7.81
N SER A 262 4.87 4.93 8.86
CA SER A 262 6.11 5.65 9.18
C SER A 262 7.00 4.85 10.12
N MET A 263 8.18 5.38 10.43
CA MET A 263 9.06 4.77 11.43
C MET A 263 8.46 4.94 12.82
N PHE A 264 8.51 3.88 13.63
CA PHE A 264 8.13 3.89 15.03
C PHE A 264 8.86 2.80 15.82
N PRO A 265 9.02 2.95 17.15
CA PRO A 265 9.73 1.99 18.00
C PRO A 265 9.28 0.53 17.88
N GLY A 266 7.99 0.30 17.66
CA GLY A 266 7.42 -1.04 17.57
C GLY A 266 7.90 -1.89 16.38
N MET A 267 8.58 -1.30 15.38
CA MET A 267 9.23 -2.07 14.31
C MET A 267 10.23 -3.10 14.86
N ALA A 268 11.01 -2.73 15.88
CA ALA A 268 11.93 -3.65 16.54
C ALA A 268 11.19 -4.79 17.27
N ASP A 269 9.98 -4.51 17.80
CA ASP A 269 9.16 -5.52 18.48
C ASP A 269 8.61 -6.54 17.49
N ILE A 270 8.24 -6.10 16.28
CA ILE A 270 7.85 -6.97 15.17
C ILE A 270 9.00 -7.94 14.86
N GLY A 271 10.22 -7.43 14.67
CA GLY A 271 11.40 -8.27 14.42
C GLY A 271 11.70 -9.26 15.54
N ARG A 272 11.58 -8.84 16.80
CA ARG A 272 11.82 -9.74 17.95
C ARG A 272 10.76 -10.83 18.12
N ARG A 273 9.50 -10.54 17.82
CA ARG A 273 8.38 -11.49 18.02
C ARG A 273 8.16 -12.40 16.81
N LEU A 274 8.32 -11.85 15.62
CA LEU A 274 7.90 -12.46 14.36
C LEU A 274 9.05 -12.60 13.35
N GLY A 275 10.18 -11.94 13.54
CA GLY A 275 11.35 -12.14 12.68
C GLY A 275 12.13 -13.42 13.01
N PRO A 276 13.19 -13.72 12.23
CA PRO A 276 13.55 -13.05 10.97
C PRO A 276 12.58 -13.40 9.83
N PHE A 277 12.56 -12.58 8.79
CA PHE A 277 11.73 -12.78 7.59
C PHE A 277 12.58 -13.10 6.36
N ASP A 278 12.12 -14.03 5.51
CA ASP A 278 12.80 -14.37 4.26
C ASP A 278 12.70 -13.23 3.24
N VAL A 279 11.51 -12.63 3.14
CA VAL A 279 11.26 -11.44 2.31
C VAL A 279 10.50 -10.40 3.12
N THR A 280 10.86 -9.13 2.93
CA THR A 280 10.06 -7.99 3.41
C THR A 280 9.62 -7.12 2.25
N LEU A 281 8.34 -6.83 2.17
CA LEU A 281 7.72 -5.85 1.29
C LEU A 281 7.54 -4.56 2.10
N ILE A 282 8.34 -3.53 1.82
CA ILE A 282 8.37 -2.32 2.66
C ILE A 282 8.00 -1.09 1.83
N ASP A 283 7.04 -0.31 2.31
CA ASP A 283 6.70 1.02 1.78
C ASP A 283 7.96 1.90 1.71
N SER A 284 8.15 2.54 0.55
CA SER A 284 9.30 3.39 0.28
C SER A 284 8.95 4.69 -0.46
N GLY A 285 7.69 4.87 -0.86
CA GLY A 285 7.23 5.99 -1.69
C GLY A 285 6.23 6.88 -0.96
N ALA A 286 5.52 7.72 -1.72
CA ALA A 286 4.47 8.63 -1.24
C ALA A 286 4.86 9.51 -0.03
N TYR A 287 6.15 9.77 0.15
CA TYR A 287 6.67 10.42 1.35
C TYR A 287 6.81 11.94 1.17
N ASN A 288 6.76 12.66 2.29
CA ASN A 288 7.17 14.06 2.38
C ASN A 288 7.45 14.43 3.85
N GLN A 289 8.27 15.46 4.07
CA GLN A 289 8.53 16.01 5.41
C GLN A 289 7.25 16.46 6.13
N LEU A 290 6.26 16.95 5.39
CA LEU A 290 4.99 17.45 5.92
C LEU A 290 4.09 16.33 6.50
N TRP A 291 4.35 15.07 6.15
CA TRP A 291 3.62 13.89 6.67
C TRP A 291 4.57 12.73 6.95
N ALA A 292 5.75 13.02 7.50
CA ALA A 292 6.79 12.02 7.81
C ALA A 292 6.35 10.95 8.84
N ASP A 293 5.19 11.14 9.49
CA ASP A 293 4.57 10.18 10.39
C ASP A 293 3.47 9.33 9.73
N ASN A 294 3.38 9.36 8.39
CA ASN A 294 2.50 8.48 7.61
C ASN A 294 3.28 7.46 6.77
N HIS A 295 4.41 7.86 6.19
CA HIS A 295 5.25 7.03 5.32
C HIS A 295 6.70 7.03 5.81
N LEU A 296 7.39 5.90 5.68
CA LEU A 296 8.78 5.72 6.10
C LEU A 296 9.73 6.63 5.31
N GLY A 297 9.50 6.76 4.01
CA GLY A 297 10.51 7.24 3.08
C GLY A 297 11.68 6.23 2.90
N PRO A 298 12.59 6.49 1.96
CA PRO A 298 13.48 5.45 1.43
C PRO A 298 14.53 4.95 2.41
N GLU A 299 15.15 5.86 3.17
CA GLU A 299 16.20 5.51 4.12
C GLU A 299 15.61 4.78 5.34
N GLN A 300 14.46 5.25 5.85
CA GLN A 300 13.80 4.59 6.97
C GLN A 300 13.17 3.26 6.54
N ALA A 301 12.83 3.06 5.26
CA ALA A 301 12.40 1.77 4.73
C ALA A 301 13.49 0.70 4.84
N VAL A 302 14.75 1.03 4.50
CA VAL A 302 15.90 0.15 4.69
C VAL A 302 16.14 -0.13 6.18
N GLN A 303 16.00 0.89 7.03
CA GLN A 303 16.11 0.71 8.46
C GLN A 303 15.00 -0.18 9.04
N ALA A 304 13.76 -0.02 8.58
CA ALA A 304 12.64 -0.86 9.01
C ALA A 304 12.88 -2.32 8.63
N HIS A 305 13.41 -2.58 7.43
CA HIS A 305 13.84 -3.91 7.01
C HIS A 305 14.86 -4.54 7.97
N GLU A 306 15.87 -3.78 8.41
CA GLU A 306 16.85 -4.25 9.40
C GLU A 306 16.18 -4.55 10.76
N LEU A 307 15.32 -3.63 11.24
CA LEU A 307 14.65 -3.76 12.55
C LEU A 307 13.70 -4.97 12.61
N VAL A 308 13.01 -5.29 11.52
CA VAL A 308 12.15 -6.48 11.45
C VAL A 308 12.92 -7.78 11.19
N GLY A 309 14.23 -7.69 10.95
CA GLY A 309 15.09 -8.85 10.71
C GLY A 309 14.87 -9.49 9.33
N GLY A 310 14.66 -8.69 8.30
CA GLY A 310 14.49 -9.18 6.93
C GLY A 310 15.80 -9.67 6.30
N LYS A 311 15.72 -10.67 5.41
CA LYS A 311 16.87 -11.19 4.63
C LYS A 311 16.95 -10.58 3.22
N LEU A 312 15.81 -10.34 2.58
CA LEU A 312 15.69 -9.71 1.28
C LEU A 312 14.55 -8.68 1.31
N MET A 313 14.85 -7.43 1.00
CA MET A 313 13.85 -6.37 0.89
C MET A 313 13.39 -6.20 -0.57
N ILE A 314 12.10 -6.05 -0.76
CA ILE A 314 11.50 -5.55 -2.01
C ILE A 314 10.81 -4.24 -1.66
N PRO A 315 11.32 -3.07 -2.11
CA PRO A 315 10.62 -1.81 -1.92
C PRO A 315 9.34 -1.80 -2.74
N VAL A 316 8.24 -1.44 -2.09
CA VAL A 316 6.91 -1.27 -2.69
C VAL A 316 6.45 0.17 -2.56
N HIS A 317 5.22 0.46 -3.00
CA HIS A 317 4.58 1.77 -2.90
C HIS A 317 5.23 2.88 -3.76
N TRP A 318 5.90 2.49 -4.86
CA TRP A 318 6.56 3.40 -5.80
C TRP A 318 6.31 2.99 -7.25
N GLY A 319 6.63 3.87 -8.21
CA GLY A 319 6.68 3.53 -9.63
C GLY A 319 5.34 3.30 -10.34
N THR A 320 4.21 3.48 -9.65
CA THR A 320 2.87 3.21 -10.21
C THR A 320 1.93 4.41 -10.15
N PHE A 321 1.92 5.20 -9.08
CA PHE A 321 1.08 6.39 -8.95
C PHE A 321 1.90 7.61 -8.54
N TYR A 322 1.40 8.81 -8.89
CA TYR A 322 1.90 10.07 -8.34
C TYR A 322 1.13 10.39 -7.05
N LEU A 323 1.72 10.06 -5.90
CA LEU A 323 1.10 10.18 -4.56
C LEU A 323 1.85 11.12 -3.60
N ALA A 324 2.97 11.69 -4.04
CA ALA A 324 3.67 12.74 -3.31
C ALA A 324 4.57 13.55 -4.26
N PRO A 325 4.94 14.80 -3.88
CA PRO A 325 5.73 15.68 -4.72
C PRO A 325 7.23 15.31 -4.70
N HIS A 326 7.55 14.20 -5.36
CA HIS A 326 8.89 13.74 -5.69
C HIS A 326 8.90 13.14 -7.11
N ALA A 327 10.08 12.97 -7.71
CA ALA A 327 10.19 12.25 -8.98
C ALA A 327 9.74 10.79 -8.81
N TRP A 328 9.14 10.16 -9.84
CA TRP A 328 8.57 8.82 -9.71
C TRP A 328 9.60 7.71 -9.46
N THR A 329 10.87 7.94 -9.83
CA THR A 329 12.01 7.03 -9.58
C THR A 329 12.79 7.35 -8.30
N GLU A 330 12.58 8.54 -7.70
CA GLU A 330 13.32 9.00 -6.51
C GLU A 330 13.23 8.01 -5.33
N PRO A 331 12.07 7.38 -5.02
CA PRO A 331 11.97 6.37 -3.98
C PRO A 331 12.98 5.22 -4.12
N VAL A 332 13.00 4.55 -5.27
CA VAL A 332 13.84 3.36 -5.46
C VAL A 332 15.32 3.71 -5.55
N GLU A 333 15.68 4.86 -6.14
CA GLU A 333 17.08 5.30 -6.21
C GLU A 333 17.66 5.53 -4.81
N ARG A 334 16.87 6.17 -3.94
CA ARG A 334 17.26 6.38 -2.55
C ARG A 334 17.30 5.09 -1.74
N VAL A 335 16.37 4.14 -1.96
CA VAL A 335 16.43 2.81 -1.34
C VAL A 335 17.70 2.08 -1.76
N ILE A 336 18.06 2.09 -3.05
CA ILE A 336 19.29 1.45 -3.55
C ILE A 336 20.53 2.04 -2.87
N ALA A 337 20.61 3.38 -2.79
CA ALA A 337 21.73 4.05 -2.14
C ALA A 337 21.82 3.71 -0.65
N ALA A 338 20.70 3.79 0.08
CA ALA A 338 20.64 3.46 1.51
C ALA A 338 20.98 1.98 1.77
N ALA A 339 20.46 1.06 0.96
CA ALA A 339 20.74 -0.36 1.08
C ALA A 339 22.21 -0.70 0.80
N GLN A 340 22.82 -0.07 -0.19
CA GLN A 340 24.24 -0.23 -0.49
C GLN A 340 25.13 0.19 0.70
N LEU A 341 24.80 1.31 1.35
CA LEU A 341 25.53 1.80 2.52
C LEU A 341 25.42 0.85 3.72
N LYS A 342 24.27 0.19 3.90
CA LYS A 342 23.99 -0.73 5.02
C LYS A 342 24.33 -2.19 4.72
N GLY A 343 24.69 -2.51 3.48
CA GLY A 343 24.87 -3.91 3.04
C GLY A 343 23.58 -4.72 3.02
N VAL A 344 22.42 -4.05 2.91
CA VAL A 344 21.10 -4.69 2.83
C VAL A 344 20.88 -5.25 1.43
N LYS A 345 20.40 -6.50 1.37
CA LYS A 345 20.05 -7.14 0.11
C LYS A 345 18.66 -6.69 -0.33
N ILE A 346 18.57 -6.10 -1.52
CA ILE A 346 17.31 -5.65 -2.11
C ILE A 346 17.04 -6.32 -3.46
N ALA A 347 15.76 -6.38 -3.85
CA ALA A 347 15.35 -6.67 -5.22
C ALA A 347 14.42 -5.58 -5.78
N THR A 348 14.62 -5.19 -7.03
CA THR A 348 13.84 -4.13 -7.71
C THR A 348 13.17 -4.70 -8.98
N PRO A 349 12.20 -5.61 -8.84
CA PRO A 349 11.52 -6.21 -10.00
C PRO A 349 10.87 -5.14 -10.88
N ARG A 350 10.72 -5.42 -12.17
CA ARG A 350 9.76 -4.71 -13.02
C ARG A 350 8.33 -5.04 -12.58
N PRO A 351 7.32 -4.21 -12.92
CA PRO A 351 5.93 -4.62 -12.79
C PRO A 351 5.69 -5.95 -13.52
N GLY A 352 5.21 -6.95 -12.78
CA GLY A 352 4.96 -8.32 -13.19
C GLY A 352 6.16 -9.27 -13.07
N GLU A 353 7.35 -8.78 -12.76
CA GLU A 353 8.53 -9.64 -12.59
C GLU A 353 8.47 -10.39 -11.26
N SER A 354 8.89 -11.66 -11.30
CA SER A 354 8.87 -12.55 -10.13
C SER A 354 10.26 -12.70 -9.55
N ILE A 355 10.35 -12.68 -8.22
CA ILE A 355 11.57 -12.84 -7.45
C ILE A 355 11.44 -14.09 -6.59
N GLU A 356 12.38 -15.03 -6.72
CA GLU A 356 12.57 -16.11 -5.76
C GLU A 356 13.76 -15.77 -4.85
N PRO A 357 13.63 -15.82 -3.51
CA PRO A 357 14.76 -15.62 -2.61
C PRO A 357 15.89 -16.60 -2.92
N GLY A 358 17.13 -16.09 -2.98
CA GLY A 358 18.31 -16.90 -3.33
C GLY A 358 18.64 -16.94 -4.83
N SER A 359 17.79 -16.39 -5.70
CA SER A 359 18.13 -16.14 -7.11
C SER A 359 19.17 -15.01 -7.26
N GLY A 360 19.95 -15.06 -8.34
CA GLY A 360 20.98 -14.07 -8.67
C GLY A 360 20.41 -12.75 -9.21
N ASN A 361 21.26 -11.73 -9.41
CA ASN A 361 20.95 -10.36 -9.87
C ASN A 361 19.55 -9.84 -9.51
N LEU A 362 19.43 -9.32 -8.29
CA LEU A 362 18.17 -8.84 -7.73
C LEU A 362 17.87 -7.37 -8.04
N VAL A 363 18.89 -6.57 -8.38
CA VAL A 363 18.74 -5.14 -8.72
C VAL A 363 18.86 -4.97 -10.22
N ASN A 364 17.80 -4.46 -10.84
CA ASN A 364 17.75 -4.12 -12.25
C ASN A 364 17.11 -2.73 -12.41
N ARG A 365 17.88 -1.76 -12.90
CA ARG A 365 17.37 -0.42 -13.22
C ARG A 365 16.64 -0.46 -14.56
N TRP A 366 15.34 -0.70 -14.49
CA TRP A 366 14.44 -0.71 -15.65
C TRP A 366 13.82 0.66 -15.95
N TRP A 367 14.08 1.66 -15.10
CA TRP A 367 13.66 3.05 -15.23
C TRP A 367 14.81 3.94 -15.75
N PRO A 368 14.51 5.13 -16.31
CA PRO A 368 15.55 6.05 -16.75
C PRO A 368 16.32 6.66 -15.58
N ALA A 369 17.59 6.95 -15.80
CA ALA A 369 18.36 7.79 -14.88
C ALA A 369 17.92 9.25 -15.04
N VAL A 370 17.22 9.77 -14.03
CA VAL A 370 16.78 11.17 -13.94
C VAL A 370 17.29 11.79 -12.63
N PRO A 371 17.43 13.12 -12.52
CA PRO A 371 17.79 13.76 -11.26
C PRO A 371 16.78 13.44 -10.15
N TRP A 372 17.28 13.24 -8.93
CA TRP A 372 16.48 12.99 -7.73
C TRP A 372 17.17 13.61 -6.51
N ARG A 373 16.40 13.95 -5.48
CA ARG A 373 16.92 14.58 -4.26
C ARG A 373 17.45 13.55 -3.27
N THR A 374 18.65 13.78 -2.76
CA THR A 374 19.30 12.93 -1.76
C THR A 374 18.69 13.07 -0.36
N ALA A 375 19.07 12.17 0.55
CA ALA A 375 18.71 12.26 1.96
C ALA A 375 19.20 13.56 2.63
N ASP A 376 20.31 14.13 2.15
CA ASP A 376 20.86 15.40 2.66
C ASP A 376 20.07 16.61 2.16
N GLU A 377 19.55 16.54 0.92
CA GLU A 377 18.74 17.62 0.33
C GLU A 377 17.29 17.58 0.82
N PHE A 378 16.72 16.39 1.02
CA PHE A 378 15.33 16.21 1.43
C PHE A 378 15.19 15.04 2.42
N PRO A 379 15.60 15.22 3.69
CA PRO A 379 15.55 14.18 4.71
C PRO A 379 14.10 13.87 5.10
N ILE A 380 13.77 12.58 5.23
CA ILE A 380 12.50 12.09 5.76
C ILE A 380 12.76 11.44 7.09
N VAL A 381 12.20 12.03 8.15
CA VAL A 381 12.43 11.58 9.52
C VAL A 381 11.13 11.65 10.28
N SER A 382 10.57 10.48 10.61
CA SER A 382 9.43 10.40 11.51
C SER A 382 9.75 11.03 12.87
N SER A 383 8.75 11.65 13.49
CA SER A 383 8.85 12.26 14.80
C SER A 383 8.86 11.21 15.93
N GLY A 384 9.39 11.59 17.09
CA GLY A 384 9.28 10.77 18.31
C GLY A 384 10.14 9.50 18.33
N LEU A 385 11.27 9.51 17.61
CA LEU A 385 12.23 8.39 17.55
C LEU A 385 13.36 8.48 18.61
N GLU A 386 13.26 9.44 19.53
CA GLU A 386 14.23 9.63 20.61
C GLU A 386 14.39 8.33 21.44
N GLY A 387 15.61 7.79 21.51
CA GLY A 387 15.92 6.58 22.29
C GLY A 387 15.82 5.25 21.54
N MET A 388 15.62 5.23 20.21
CA MET A 388 15.86 4.02 19.42
C MET A 388 17.36 3.79 19.24
N ASP A 389 17.92 2.81 19.95
CA ASP A 389 19.31 2.36 19.81
C ASP A 389 19.60 1.98 18.35
N GLY A 390 20.68 2.53 17.77
CA GLY A 390 21.06 2.26 16.37
C GLY A 390 20.41 3.15 15.32
N VAL A 391 19.72 4.22 15.71
CA VAL A 391 19.40 5.36 14.82
C VAL A 391 20.57 6.35 14.89
N PRO A 392 21.61 6.27 14.05
CA PRO A 392 22.41 7.45 13.83
C PRO A 392 21.48 8.49 13.17
N VAL A 393 21.31 9.63 13.81
CA VAL A 393 20.88 10.89 13.15
C VAL A 393 22.01 11.41 12.23
N GLU A 394 22.98 10.55 11.88
CA GLU A 394 24.08 10.89 11.00
C GLU A 394 23.62 10.70 9.56
N HIS A 395 23.37 11.83 8.93
CA HIS A 395 23.40 12.06 7.49
C HIS A 395 24.50 11.22 6.85
N PRO A 396 24.18 10.17 6.06
CA PRO A 396 25.20 9.48 5.30
C PRO A 396 25.69 10.44 4.23
N ARG A 397 26.84 11.07 4.48
CA ARG A 397 27.57 11.85 3.48
C ARG A 397 27.79 10.94 2.29
N ALA A 398 27.09 11.19 1.18
CA ALA A 398 27.44 10.56 -0.08
C ALA A 398 28.87 11.02 -0.43
N GLN A 399 29.84 10.10 -0.36
CA GLN A 399 31.07 10.27 -1.12
C GLN A 399 30.69 10.07 -2.58
N VAL A 400 30.58 11.19 -3.29
CA VAL A 400 30.58 11.22 -4.74
C VAL A 400 32.01 10.92 -5.18
N ASP A 401 32.22 9.75 -5.78
CA ASP A 401 33.31 9.49 -6.74
C ASP A 401 32.78 8.55 -7.83
#